data_AF-A0A497P4M6-F1
#
_entry.id   AF-A0A497P4M6-F1
#
_cell.length_a   1.000
_cell.length_b   1.000
_cell.length_c   1.000
_cell.angle_alpha   90.00
_cell.angle_beta   90.00
_cell.angle_gamma   90.00
#
_symmetry.space_group_name_H-M   'P 1'
#
loop_
_entity.id
_entity.type
_entity.pdbx_description
1 polymer ?
#
loop_
_entity_poly.entity_id
_entity_poly.type
_entity_poly.pdbx_seq_one_letter_code
_entity_poly.pdbx_strand_id
1 'polypeptide(L)'
;MNVCAIVPVKKLSRSKLRLAKSLNPNERQDLTIKMLRHVLKIVTKSINEVLVIGSDEEIKRISTEYEVTFEKDKTSSLNGAIDQGIRKCIKNKHDAILLVAGDLPLLSNQDLKRLINSIYDESVVICPSKDCGTNTLFLRPPKAIPVHFGVNSLEKHL
;
A
#
# COMPACT_ATOMS: atom_id res chain seq x y z
N MET A 1 -14.03 -6.37 -13.32
CA MET A 1 -12.96 -5.49 -12.79
C MET A 1 -11.85 -6.37 -12.26
N ASN A 2 -10.63 -6.16 -12.76
CA ASN A 2 -9.42 -6.87 -12.36
C ASN A 2 -8.50 -5.90 -11.58
N VAL A 3 -8.71 -5.84 -10.26
CA VAL A 3 -7.97 -4.94 -9.36
C VAL A 3 -6.72 -5.64 -8.84
N CYS A 4 -5.59 -4.94 -8.86
CA CYS A 4 -4.40 -5.33 -8.08
C CYS A 4 -4.19 -4.35 -6.92
N ALA A 5 -4.10 -4.87 -5.69
CA ALA A 5 -3.72 -4.09 -4.53
C ALA A 5 -2.19 -3.97 -4.45
N ILE A 6 -1.66 -2.75 -4.30
CA ILE A 6 -0.22 -2.51 -4.15
C ILE A 6 0.04 -2.03 -2.72
N VAL A 7 0.93 -2.73 -2.02
CA VAL A 7 1.34 -2.40 -0.64
C VAL A 7 2.84 -2.06 -0.64
N PRO A 8 3.21 -0.76 -0.70
CA PRO A 8 4.60 -0.36 -0.62
C PRO A 8 5.11 -0.42 0.83
N VAL A 9 6.28 -1.01 1.03
CA VAL A 9 6.91 -1.18 2.33
C VAL A 9 8.31 -0.57 2.28
N LYS A 10 8.53 0.49 3.06
CA LYS A 10 9.85 1.09 3.21
C LYS A 10 10.81 0.11 3.89
N LYS A 11 12.11 0.30 3.64
CA LYS A 11 13.17 -0.44 4.32
C LYS A 11 12.94 -0.48 5.83
N LEU A 12 12.93 -1.67 6.42
CA LEU A 12 12.60 -1.89 7.83
C LEU A 12 13.45 -1.03 8.77
N SER A 13 14.75 -0.90 8.49
CA SER A 13 15.67 -0.07 9.30
C SER A 13 15.36 1.44 9.27
N ARG A 14 14.62 1.91 8.26
CA ARG A 14 14.19 3.31 8.09
C ARG A 14 12.69 3.50 8.36
N SER A 15 12.02 2.47 8.87
CA SER A 15 10.60 2.51 9.18
C SER A 15 10.34 3.30 10.48
N LYS A 16 9.16 3.94 10.53
CA LYS A 16 8.63 4.59 11.74
C LYS A 16 9.58 5.55 12.47
N LEU A 17 10.46 6.25 11.75
CA LEU A 17 11.46 7.16 12.34
C LEU A 17 10.85 8.25 13.25
N ARG A 18 9.60 8.66 13.02
CA ARG A 18 8.86 9.59 13.90
C ARG A 18 8.68 9.05 15.33
N LEU A 19 8.72 7.73 15.51
CA LEU A 19 8.62 7.05 16.80
C LEU A 19 9.99 6.78 17.44
N ALA A 20 11.10 7.25 16.85
CA ALA A 20 12.44 6.96 17.36
C ALA A 20 12.73 7.51 18.77
N LYS A 21 11.94 8.48 19.23
CA LYS A 21 12.00 8.99 20.62
C LYS A 21 11.40 8.03 21.65
N SER A 22 10.56 7.09 21.22
CA SER A 22 9.81 6.19 22.11
C SER A 22 10.11 4.71 21.87
N LEU A 23 10.59 4.36 20.68
CA LEU A 23 10.87 2.99 20.26
C LEU A 23 12.28 2.88 19.70
N ASN A 24 13.00 1.87 20.15
CA ASN A 24 14.32 1.50 19.62
C ASN A 24 14.20 0.91 18.20
N PRO A 25 15.32 0.74 17.47
CA PRO A 25 15.29 0.24 16.09
C PRO A 25 14.61 -1.12 15.92
N ASN A 26 14.73 -2.04 16.87
CA ASN A 26 14.11 -3.37 16.78
C ASN A 26 12.60 -3.29 17.00
N GLU A 27 12.15 -2.50 17.98
CA GLU A 27 10.73 -2.27 18.24
C GLU A 27 10.02 -1.61 17.05
N ARG A 28 10.67 -0.66 16.37
CA ARG A 28 10.11 -0.04 15.16
C ARG A 28 9.97 -1.02 14.00
N GLN A 29 10.93 -1.92 13.84
CA GLN A 29 10.89 -2.97 12.83
C GLN A 29 9.77 -3.97 13.13
N ASP A 30 9.70 -4.46 14.37
CA ASP A 30 8.65 -5.37 14.83
C ASP A 30 7.25 -4.75 14.66
N LEU A 31 7.09 -3.47 15.02
CA LEU A 31 5.84 -2.75 14.81
C LEU A 31 5.45 -2.68 13.33
N THR A 32 6.41 -2.38 12.45
CA THR A 32 6.17 -2.33 11.00
C THR A 32 5.77 -3.69 10.45
N ILE A 33 6.42 -4.77 10.89
CA ILE A 33 6.09 -6.15 10.51
C ILE A 33 4.67 -6.50 10.97
N LYS A 34 4.32 -6.21 12.23
CA LYS A 34 2.97 -6.47 12.77
C LYS A 34 1.90 -5.71 11.99
N MET A 35 2.15 -4.44 11.66
CA MET A 35 1.23 -3.64 10.85
C MET A 35 1.07 -4.19 9.44
N LEU A 36 2.18 -4.57 8.78
CA LEU A 36 2.12 -5.15 7.44
C LEU A 36 1.33 -6.45 7.43
N ARG A 37 1.61 -7.37 8.36
CA ARG A 37 0.89 -8.63 8.52
C ARG A 37 -0.60 -8.40 8.71
N HIS A 38 -0.98 -7.41 9.52
CA HIS A 38 -2.37 -7.01 9.68
C HIS A 38 -2.98 -6.51 8.37
N VAL A 39 -2.31 -5.59 7.67
CA VAL A 39 -2.79 -5.08 6.38
C VAL A 39 -2.98 -6.21 5.37
N LEU A 40 -1.98 -7.08 5.18
CA LEU A 40 -2.07 -8.20 4.24
C LEU A 40 -3.22 -9.13 4.60
N LYS A 41 -3.39 -9.49 5.88
CA LYS A 41 -4.50 -10.34 6.35
C LYS A 41 -5.88 -9.79 5.98
N ILE A 42 -6.04 -8.47 5.94
CA ILE A 42 -7.32 -7.82 5.61
C ILE A 42 -7.46 -7.65 4.09
N VAL A 43 -6.40 -7.21 3.41
CA VAL A 43 -6.41 -6.96 1.97
C VAL A 43 -6.63 -8.25 1.18
N THR A 44 -5.94 -9.35 1.52
CA THR A 44 -6.06 -10.63 0.79
C THR A 44 -7.43 -11.28 0.91
N LYS A 45 -8.25 -10.88 1.90
CA LYS A 45 -9.65 -11.33 2.02
C LYS A 45 -10.59 -10.62 1.05
N SER A 46 -10.20 -9.45 0.56
CA SER A 46 -11.06 -8.57 -0.25
C SER A 46 -10.57 -8.44 -1.69
N ILE A 47 -9.26 -8.62 -1.92
CA ILE A 47 -8.60 -8.46 -3.22
C ILE A 47 -7.71 -9.69 -3.45
N ASN A 48 -7.92 -10.36 -4.58
CA ASN A 48 -7.20 -11.59 -4.93
C ASN A 48 -5.74 -11.32 -5.32
N GLU A 49 -5.51 -10.23 -6.06
CA GLU A 49 -4.21 -9.90 -6.62
C GLU A 49 -3.53 -8.84 -5.76
N VAL A 50 -2.50 -9.23 -5.01
CA VAL A 50 -1.77 -8.32 -4.11
C VAL A 50 -0.29 -8.33 -4.47
N LEU A 51 0.25 -7.13 -4.65
CA LEU A 51 1.65 -6.84 -4.94
C LEU A 51 2.28 -6.07 -3.77
N VAL A 52 3.23 -6.71 -3.08
CA VAL A 52 4.06 -6.07 -2.06
C VAL A 52 5.36 -5.60 -2.69
N ILE A 53 5.72 -4.34 -2.47
CA ILE A 53 6.97 -3.77 -2.98
C ILE A 53 7.84 -3.34 -1.81
N GLY A 54 9.00 -3.97 -1.66
CA GLY A 54 9.91 -3.71 -0.54
C GLY A 54 11.33 -4.18 -0.80
N SER A 55 12.22 -3.94 0.15
CA SER A 55 13.66 -4.23 -0.02
C SER A 55 14.22 -5.33 0.87
N ASP A 56 13.57 -5.62 2.02
CA ASP A 56 14.11 -6.54 3.03
C ASP A 56 13.62 -7.98 2.80
N GLU A 57 14.49 -8.97 3.04
CA GLU A 57 14.16 -10.40 2.89
C GLU A 57 13.00 -10.82 3.82
N GLU A 58 12.88 -10.18 4.98
CA GLU A 58 11.75 -10.41 5.89
C GLU A 58 10.41 -10.02 5.26
N ILE A 59 10.36 -8.93 4.48
CA ILE A 59 9.14 -8.52 3.76
C ILE A 59 8.80 -9.53 2.66
N LYS A 60 9.82 -10.05 1.97
CA LYS A 60 9.63 -11.12 0.97
C LYS A 60 9.09 -12.39 1.62
N ARG A 61 9.66 -12.80 2.77
CA ARG A 61 9.19 -13.96 3.55
C ARG A 61 7.73 -13.80 3.96
N ILE A 62 7.37 -12.65 4.52
CA ILE A 62 5.98 -12.31 4.87
C ILE A 62 5.09 -12.40 3.62
N SER A 63 5.52 -11.85 2.49
CA SER A 63 4.74 -11.90 1.25
C SER A 63 4.45 -13.35 0.80
N THR A 64 5.45 -14.24 0.92
CA THR A 64 5.27 -15.67 0.64
C THR A 64 4.27 -16.34 1.59
N GLU A 65 4.31 -16.02 2.89
CA GLU A 65 3.37 -16.58 3.88
C GLU A 65 1.91 -16.20 3.61
N TYR A 66 1.67 -15.02 3.04
CA TYR A 66 0.33 -14.57 2.64
C TYR A 66 -0.02 -14.92 1.20
N GLU A 67 0.84 -15.68 0.50
CA GLU A 67 0.66 -16.08 -0.90
C GLU A 67 0.48 -14.89 -1.86
N VAL A 68 1.13 -13.75 -1.55
CA VAL A 68 1.07 -12.54 -2.37
C VAL A 68 2.35 -12.33 -3.19
N THR A 69 2.24 -11.59 -4.28
CA THR A 69 3.40 -11.30 -5.14
C THR A 69 4.34 -10.33 -4.43
N PHE A 70 5.62 -10.68 -4.35
CA PHE A 70 6.66 -9.76 -3.88
C PHE A 70 7.47 -9.21 -5.06
N GLU A 71 7.74 -7.91 -5.05
CA GLU A 71 8.71 -7.30 -5.95
C GLU A 71 9.73 -6.46 -5.19
N LYS A 72 11.01 -6.63 -5.53
CA LYS A 72 12.09 -5.85 -4.93
C LYS A 72 11.98 -4.38 -5.36
N ASP A 73 11.95 -3.47 -4.40
CA ASP A 73 12.03 -2.02 -4.65
C ASP A 73 13.40 -1.67 -5.27
N LYS A 74 13.38 -1.09 -6.47
CA LYS A 74 14.58 -0.66 -7.21
C LYS A 74 14.85 0.84 -7.09
N THR A 75 13.98 1.59 -6.44
CA THR A 75 13.98 3.06 -6.43
C THR A 75 14.44 3.65 -5.11
N SER A 76 14.33 2.90 -4.01
CA SER A 76 14.63 3.36 -2.65
C SER A 76 13.79 4.57 -2.20
N SER A 77 12.63 4.80 -2.82
CA SER A 77 11.70 5.88 -2.47
C SER A 77 10.26 5.38 -2.48
N LEU A 78 9.39 5.97 -1.65
CA LEU A 78 7.98 5.56 -1.58
C LEU A 78 7.27 5.71 -2.92
N ASN A 79 7.37 6.89 -3.55
CA ASN A 79 6.71 7.15 -4.81
C ASN A 79 7.31 6.35 -5.97
N GLY A 80 8.63 6.12 -5.96
CA GLY A 80 9.27 5.25 -6.95
C GLY A 80 8.80 3.79 -6.84
N ALA A 81 8.67 3.27 -5.63
CA ALA A 81 8.14 1.92 -5.38
C ALA A 81 6.68 1.82 -5.85
N ILE A 82 5.85 2.84 -5.56
CA ILE A 82 4.46 2.90 -6.04
C ILE A 82 4.41 2.92 -7.57
N ASP A 83 5.16 3.80 -8.24
CA ASP A 83 5.22 3.89 -9.70
C ASP A 83 5.73 2.57 -10.34
N GLN A 84 6.72 1.92 -9.71
CA GLN A 84 7.15 0.57 -10.10
C GLN A 84 5.97 -0.43 -10.05
N GLY A 85 5.18 -0.41 -8.99
CA GLY A 85 3.98 -1.25 -8.84
C GLY A 85 2.92 -0.97 -9.88
N ILE A 86 2.60 0.30 -10.10
CA ILE A 86 1.61 0.72 -11.10
C ILE A 86 2.02 0.22 -12.48
N ARG A 87 3.29 0.41 -12.88
CA ARG A 87 3.80 -0.11 -14.15
C ARG A 87 3.68 -1.63 -14.25
N LYS A 88 3.97 -2.35 -13.16
CA LYS A 88 3.83 -3.81 -13.11
C LYS A 88 2.38 -4.25 -13.30
N CYS A 89 1.44 -3.59 -12.62
CA CYS A 89 0.02 -3.90 -12.75
C CYS A 89 -0.51 -3.64 -14.16
N ILE A 90 -0.11 -2.52 -14.78
CA ILE A 90 -0.47 -2.20 -16.17
C ILE A 90 0.09 -3.25 -17.14
N LYS A 91 1.36 -3.63 -16.97
CA LYS A 91 1.99 -4.68 -17.79
C LYS A 91 1.24 -6.01 -17.67
N ASN A 92 0.71 -6.32 -16.49
CA ASN A 92 -0.10 -7.50 -16.21
C ASN A 92 -1.59 -7.34 -16.60
N LYS A 93 -1.95 -6.25 -17.28
CA LYS A 93 -3.32 -5.97 -17.77
C LYS A 93 -4.38 -5.86 -16.67
N HIS A 94 -4.02 -5.40 -15.47
CA HIS A 94 -5.01 -4.97 -14.49
C HIS A 94 -5.68 -3.67 -14.96
N ASP A 95 -7.00 -3.61 -14.87
CA ASP A 95 -7.80 -2.45 -15.28
C ASP A 95 -7.97 -1.44 -14.14
N ALA A 96 -7.61 -1.83 -12.92
CA ALA A 96 -7.69 -0.99 -11.73
C ALA A 96 -6.58 -1.33 -10.72
N ILE A 97 -6.26 -0.38 -9.86
CA ILE A 97 -5.33 -0.57 -8.75
C ILE A 97 -5.90 -0.04 -7.45
N LEU A 98 -5.48 -0.66 -6.35
CA LEU A 98 -5.72 -0.18 -5.00
C LEU A 98 -4.38 -0.02 -4.26
N LEU A 99 -3.93 1.22 -4.08
CA LEU A 99 -2.77 1.51 -3.24
C LEU A 99 -3.21 1.47 -1.77
N VAL A 100 -2.54 0.66 -0.95
CA VAL A 100 -2.81 0.54 0.48
C VAL A 100 -1.53 0.82 1.26
N ALA A 101 -1.56 1.83 2.15
CA ALA A 101 -0.44 2.06 3.04
C ALA A 101 -0.19 0.83 3.93
N GLY A 102 1.07 0.36 3.99
CA GLY A 102 1.44 -0.84 4.76
C GLY A 102 1.38 -0.67 6.28
N ASP A 103 0.96 0.50 6.75
CA ASP A 103 1.07 0.89 8.15
C ASP A 103 -0.25 1.37 8.77
N LEU A 104 -1.34 0.69 8.38
CA LEU A 104 -2.71 0.89 8.86
C LEU A 104 -3.10 -0.18 9.90
N PRO A 105 -2.69 -0.07 11.18
CA PRO A 105 -2.98 -1.07 12.20
C PRO A 105 -4.48 -1.23 12.52
N LEU A 106 -5.30 -0.26 12.11
CA LEU A 106 -6.74 -0.24 12.36
C LEU A 106 -7.56 -0.57 11.11
N LEU A 107 -6.91 -0.91 9.99
CA LEU A 107 -7.62 -1.29 8.76
C LEU A 107 -8.54 -2.49 9.04
N SER A 108 -9.80 -2.40 8.64
CA SER A 108 -10.78 -3.47 8.80
C SER A 108 -11.35 -3.94 7.46
N ASN A 109 -11.95 -5.13 7.44
CA ASN A 109 -12.69 -5.60 6.25
C ASN A 109 -13.87 -4.68 5.92
N GLN A 110 -14.45 -4.01 6.92
CA GLN A 110 -15.57 -3.10 6.70
C GLN A 110 -15.12 -1.82 5.98
N ASP A 111 -13.89 -1.35 6.23
CA ASP A 111 -13.31 -0.22 5.50
C ASP A 111 -13.09 -0.55 4.03
N LEU A 112 -12.50 -1.71 3.73
CA LEU A 112 -12.34 -2.17 2.35
C LEU A 112 -13.68 -2.42 1.66
N LYS A 113 -14.66 -3.00 2.36
CA LYS A 113 -16.01 -3.18 1.81
C LYS A 113 -16.67 -1.84 1.46
N ARG A 114 -16.53 -0.82 2.31
CA ARG A 114 -17.04 0.53 2.03
C ARG A 114 -16.35 1.15 0.82
N LEU A 115 -15.02 1.04 0.73
CA LEU A 115 -14.26 1.50 -0.43
C LEU A 115 -14.74 0.81 -1.70
N ILE A 116 -14.81 -0.52 -1.70
CA ILE A 116 -15.22 -1.31 -2.88
C ILE A 116 -16.65 -0.93 -3.33
N ASN A 117 -17.56 -0.74 -2.38
CA ASN A 117 -18.94 -0.33 -2.68
C ASN A 117 -19.06 1.10 -3.24
N SER A 118 -18.02 1.93 -3.13
CA SER A 118 -17.99 3.29 -3.69
C SER A 118 -17.41 3.35 -5.11
N ILE A 119 -16.92 2.23 -5.64
CA ILE A 119 -16.31 2.16 -6.97
C ILE A 119 -17.38 2.18 -8.06
N TYR A 120 -17.21 3.08 -9.02
CA TYR A 120 -17.93 3.11 -10.30
C TYR A 120 -16.98 2.71 -11.44
N ASP A 121 -17.48 2.62 -12.68
CA ASP A 121 -16.73 2.02 -13.78
C ASP A 121 -15.41 2.75 -14.09
N GLU A 122 -15.44 4.09 -14.18
CA GLU A 122 -14.23 4.93 -14.16
C GLU A 122 -14.30 5.83 -12.93
N SER A 123 -13.42 5.57 -11.95
CA SER A 123 -13.46 6.29 -10.69
C SER A 123 -12.12 6.33 -9.98
N VAL A 124 -11.98 7.39 -9.17
CA VAL A 124 -10.91 7.58 -8.21
C VAL A 124 -11.54 7.61 -6.83
N VAL A 125 -11.06 6.77 -5.92
CA VAL A 125 -11.51 6.79 -4.52
C VAL A 125 -10.30 7.07 -3.64
N ILE A 126 -10.34 8.18 -2.93
CA ILE A 126 -9.28 8.62 -2.03
C ILE A 126 -9.76 8.44 -0.60
N CYS A 127 -9.03 7.67 0.21
CA CYS A 127 -9.28 7.60 1.65
C CYS A 127 -8.21 8.42 2.37
N PRO A 128 -8.56 9.61 2.88
CA PRO A 128 -7.60 10.50 3.51
C PRO A 128 -7.08 9.93 4.84
N SER A 129 -5.86 10.31 5.19
CA SER A 129 -5.33 10.13 6.54
C SER A 129 -5.71 11.33 7.43
N LYS A 130 -5.51 11.20 8.75
CA LYS A 130 -5.76 12.30 9.71
C LYS A 130 -4.83 13.49 9.50
N ASP A 131 -3.67 13.29 8.91
CA ASP A 131 -2.62 14.29 8.71
C ASP A 131 -2.55 14.82 7.27
N CYS A 132 -3.70 14.93 6.59
CA CYS A 132 -3.82 15.42 5.21
C CYS A 132 -3.03 14.60 4.17
N GLY A 133 -2.67 13.37 4.53
CA GLY A 133 -2.11 12.37 3.62
C GLY A 133 -3.19 11.47 3.03
N THR A 134 -2.77 10.39 2.39
CA THR A 134 -3.65 9.36 1.80
C THR A 134 -3.33 8.00 2.41
N ASN A 135 -4.33 7.36 3.02
CA ASN A 135 -4.21 6.00 3.57
C ASN A 135 -4.36 4.94 2.47
N THR A 136 -5.37 5.12 1.61
CA THR A 136 -5.60 4.27 0.45
C THR A 136 -6.04 5.09 -0.76
N LEU A 137 -5.66 4.66 -1.96
CA LEU A 137 -6.03 5.29 -3.22
C LEU A 137 -6.44 4.21 -4.22
N PHE A 138 -7.69 4.23 -4.66
CA PHE A 138 -8.18 3.41 -5.75
C PHE A 138 -8.19 4.21 -7.05
N LEU A 139 -7.69 3.62 -8.13
CA LEU A 139 -7.72 4.20 -9.46
C LEU A 139 -8.23 3.18 -10.47
N ARG A 140 -9.25 3.58 -11.23
CA ARG A 140 -9.69 2.90 -12.45
C ARG A 140 -9.96 3.96 -13.52
N PRO A 141 -9.16 4.01 -14.61
CA PRO A 141 -7.98 3.17 -14.92
C PRO A 141 -6.77 3.44 -14.00
N PRO A 142 -5.70 2.60 -14.00
CA PRO A 142 -4.57 2.71 -13.07
C PRO A 142 -3.73 4.00 -13.13
N LYS A 143 -3.99 4.87 -14.11
CA LYS A 143 -3.35 6.17 -14.32
C LYS A 143 -4.37 7.31 -14.44
N ALA A 144 -5.55 7.16 -13.83
CA ALA A 144 -6.59 8.19 -13.88
C ALA A 144 -6.09 9.56 -13.39
N ILE A 145 -5.21 9.58 -12.38
CA ILE A 145 -4.55 10.79 -11.87
C ILE A 145 -3.07 10.53 -11.59
N PRO A 146 -2.21 11.58 -11.51
CA PRO A 146 -0.87 11.46 -10.96
C PRO A 146 -0.89 10.97 -9.51
N VAL A 147 0.05 10.09 -9.14
CA VAL A 147 0.11 9.50 -7.80
C VAL A 147 1.30 10.05 -7.03
N HIS A 148 1.01 10.68 -5.88
CA HIS A 148 2.01 11.30 -5.01
C HIS A 148 1.67 11.08 -3.53
N PHE A 149 2.34 10.12 -2.90
CA PHE A 149 2.26 9.88 -1.47
C PHE A 149 3.30 10.70 -0.70
N GLY A 150 2.95 11.03 0.54
CA GLY A 150 3.76 11.82 1.45
C GLY A 150 2.96 12.94 2.10
N VAL A 151 3.68 13.97 2.56
CA VAL A 151 3.08 15.15 3.19
C VAL A 151 2.14 15.84 2.19
N ASN A 152 0.94 16.16 2.68
CA ASN A 152 -0.15 16.77 1.93
C ASN A 152 -0.50 15.99 0.65
N SER A 153 -0.44 14.66 0.71
CA SER A 153 -0.76 13.82 -0.46
C SER A 153 -2.23 13.88 -0.85
N LEU A 154 -3.15 14.17 0.09
CA LEU A 154 -4.56 14.36 -0.24
C LEU A 154 -4.77 15.48 -1.26
N GLU A 155 -4.19 16.66 -1.01
CA GLU A 155 -4.30 17.83 -1.88
C GLU A 155 -3.71 17.56 -3.28
N LYS A 156 -2.65 16.74 -3.36
CA LYS A 156 -2.03 16.38 -4.65
C LYS A 156 -2.84 15.37 -5.46
N HIS A 157 -3.82 14.71 -4.83
CA HIS A 157 -4.69 13.72 -5.48
C HIS A 157 -6.08 14.28 -5.82
N LEU A 158 -6.43 15.47 -5.31
CA LEU A 158 -7.65 16.21 -5.66
C LEU A 158 -7.40 17.09 -6.88
#